data_AF-A0A0E3WJ44-F1
#
_entry.id   AF-A0A0E3WJ44-F1
#
_cell.length_a   1.000
_cell.length_b   1.000
_cell.length_c   1.000
_cell.angle_alpha   90.00
_cell.angle_beta   90.00
_cell.angle_gamma   90.00
#
_symmetry.space_group_name_H-M   'P 1'
#
loop_
_entity.id
_entity.type
_entity.pdbx_description
1 polymer ?
#
loop_
_entity_poly.entity_id
_entity_poly.type
_entity_poly.pdbx_seq_one_letter_code
_entity_poly.pdbx_strand_id
1 'polypeptide(L)' 'MAYYAVETFEAHDITELSDMIDEFISAMKQGQLIDIKYQAVPTTVSTNSVHKAPSDTKYTAMVIFTK' A
#
# COMPACT_ATOMS: atom_id res chain seq x y z
N MET A 1 17.17 -21.91 4.83
CA MET A 1 15.93 -21.23 5.29
C MET A 1 15.85 -19.93 4.54
N ALA A 2 14.77 -19.71 3.78
CA ALA A 2 14.52 -18.40 3.17
C ALA A 2 14.08 -17.45 4.30
N TYR A 3 14.78 -16.32 4.45
CA TYR A 3 14.37 -15.27 5.37
C TYR A 3 13.45 -14.33 4.59
N TYR A 4 12.24 -14.10 5.11
CA TYR A 4 11.32 -13.14 4.52
C TYR A 4 11.42 -11.82 5.27
N ALA A 5 11.34 -10.72 4.54
CA ALA A 5 11.20 -9.36 5.05
C ALA A 5 9.86 -8.78 4.59
N VAL A 6 9.39 -7.77 5.32
CA VAL A 6 8.10 -7.12 5.06
C VAL A 6 8.31 -5.61 5.12
N GLU A 7 7.82 -4.91 4.11
CA GLU A 7 7.75 -3.44 4.06
C GLU A 7 6.29 -3.00 3.87
N THR A 8 5.88 -1.91 4.53
CA THR A 8 4.49 -1.43 4.50
C THR A 8 4.42 0.00 3.99
N PHE A 9 3.51 0.24 3.05
CA PHE A 9 3.29 1.54 2.41
C PHE A 9 1.86 1.99 2.67
N GLU A 10 1.68 3.31 2.79
CA GLU A 10 0.37 3.93 2.94
C GLU A 10 0.32 5.26 2.17
N ALA A 11 -0.82 5.52 1.52
CA ALA A 11 -1.07 6.77 0.80
C ALA A 11 -2.57 7.07 0.75
N HIS A 12 -2.92 8.33 0.48
CA HIS A 12 -4.31 8.75 0.22
C HIS A 12 -4.66 8.71 -1.27
N ASP A 13 -3.67 8.60 -2.14
CA ASP A 13 -3.82 8.41 -3.59
C ASP A 13 -3.25 7.05 -3.99
N ILE A 14 -3.97 6.32 -4.84
CA ILE A 14 -3.51 5.01 -5.35
C ILE A 14 -2.30 5.13 -6.27
N THR A 15 -2.17 6.26 -6.98
CA THR A 15 -1.04 6.59 -7.85
C THR A 15 0.21 6.78 -7.00
N GLU A 16 0.10 7.57 -5.92
CA GLU A 16 1.19 7.78 -4.97
C GLU A 16 1.64 6.45 -4.34
N LEU A 17 0.69 5.60 -3.92
CA LEU A 17 1.02 4.27 -3.40
C LEU A 17 1.75 3.41 -4.43
N SER A 18 1.33 3.47 -5.69
CA SER A 18 1.94 2.70 -6.78
C SER A 18 3.36 3.18 -7.05
N ASP A 19 3.57 4.50 -7.12
CA ASP A 19 4.89 5.10 -7.34
C ASP A 19 5.87 4.72 -6.22
N MET A 20 5.43 4.73 -4.96
CA MET A 20 6.26 4.31 -3.82
C MET A 20 6.67 2.83 -3.91
N ILE A 21 5.76 1.96 -4.34
CA ILE A 21 6.02 0.52 -4.49
C ILE A 21 6.95 0.27 -5.67
N ASP A 22 6.75 0.97 -6.79
CA ASP A 22 7.60 0.85 -7.97
C ASP A 22 9.03 1.31 -7.68
N GLU A 23 9.20 2.42 -6.94
CA GLU A 23 10.51 2.85 -6.47
C GLU A 23 11.17 1.78 -5.58
N PHE A 24 10.40 1.21 -4.64
CA PHE A 24 10.90 0.14 -3.77
C PHE A 24 11.36 -1.08 -4.57
N ILE A 25 10.54 -1.58 -5.50
CA ILE A 25 10.87 -2.75 -6.34
C ILE A 25 12.09 -2.45 -7.22
N SER A 26 12.23 -1.22 -7.73
CA SER A 26 13.37 -0.82 -8.56
C SER A 26 14.71 -0.90 -7.81
N ALA A 27 14.70 -0.71 -6.49
CA ALA A 27 15.87 -0.82 -5.64
C ALA A 27 16.18 -2.27 -5.20
N MET A 28 15.29 -3.23 -5.49
CA MET A 28 15.46 -4.62 -5.09
C MET A 28 16.49 -5.36 -5.95
N LYS A 29 17.07 -6.42 -5.39
CA LYS A 29 18.00 -7.29 -6.10
C LYS A 29 17.23 -8.21 -7.04
N GLN A 30 17.78 -8.41 -8.24
CA GLN A 30 17.21 -9.32 -9.22
C GLN A 30 17.12 -10.74 -8.65
N GLY A 31 15.97 -11.40 -8.85
CA GLY A 31 15.72 -12.76 -8.40
C GLY A 31 15.14 -12.90 -6.99
N GLN A 32 14.88 -11.80 -6.28
CA GLN A 32 14.08 -11.83 -5.05
C GLN A 32 12.61 -12.13 -5.38
N LEU A 33 12.00 -13.06 -4.65
CA LEU A 33 10.56 -13.30 -4.72
C LEU A 33 9.84 -12.21 -3.94
N ILE A 34 8.74 -11.70 -4.51
CA ILE A 34 7.95 -10.61 -3.97
C ILE A 34 6.47 -11.02 -3.99
N ASP A 35 5.75 -10.78 -2.90
CA ASP A 35 4.30 -10.83 -2.79
C ASP A 35 3.81 -9.47 -2.29
N ILE A 36 2.83 -8.88 -2.99
CA ILE A 36 2.32 -7.53 -2.68
C ILE A 36 0.83 -7.62 -2.41
N LYS A 37 0.43 -7.17 -1.22
CA LYS A 37 -0.96 -7.16 -0.79
C LYS A 37 -1.46 -5.74 -0.68
N TYR A 38 -2.46 -5.39 -1.48
CA TYR A 38 -3.11 -4.09 -1.46
C TYR A 38 -4.39 -4.12 -0.63
N GLN A 39 -4.64 -3.04 0.11
CA GLN A 39 -5.86 -2.83 0.83
C GLN A 39 -6.28 -1.36 0.75
N ALA A 40 -7.53 -1.12 0.34
CA ALA A 40 -8.16 0.19 0.39
C ALA A 40 -9.16 0.21 1.55
N VAL A 41 -9.03 1.18 2.45
CA VAL A 41 -9.91 1.36 3.60
C VAL A 41 -10.60 2.72 3.47
N PRO A 42 -11.93 2.77 3.37
CA PRO A 42 -12.66 4.03 3.44
C PRO A 42 -12.43 4.70 4.80
N THR A 43 -11.94 5.93 4.81
CA THR A 43 -11.58 6.66 6.03
C THR A 43 -12.78 7.35 6.69
N THR A 44 -14.00 7.17 6.17
CA THR A 44 -15.24 7.76 6.72
C THR A 44 -16.36 6.75 6.91
N VAL A 45 -16.64 6.42 8.18
CA VAL A 45 -17.96 5.96 8.65
C VAL A 45 -18.46 7.01 9.65
N SER A 46 -18.77 8.23 9.20
CA SER A 46 -19.48 9.18 10.06
C SER A 46 -20.97 9.10 9.79
N THR A 47 -21.67 8.35 10.65
CA THR A 47 -23.09 8.56 10.94
C THR A 47 -23.26 9.99 11.45
N ASN A 48 -23.45 10.94 10.53
CA ASN A 48 -24.31 12.13 10.65
C ASN A 48 -23.89 13.22 9.65
N SER A 49 -24.91 13.93 9.18
CA SER A 49 -24.87 15.24 8.53
C SER A 49 -24.22 15.33 7.14
N VAL A 50 -25.10 15.29 6.13
CA VAL A 50 -25.29 16.37 5.14
C VAL A 50 -24.02 17.17 4.84
N HIS A 51 -23.16 16.65 3.97
CA HIS A 51 -22.45 17.35 2.88
C HIS A 51 -21.52 16.32 2.24
N LYS A 52 -21.61 16.16 0.91
CA LYS A 52 -20.75 15.25 0.13
C LYS A 52 -19.29 15.73 0.22
N ALA A 53 -18.56 15.29 1.23
CA ALA A 53 -17.10 15.26 1.17
C ALA A 53 -16.68 14.11 0.25
N PRO A 54 -15.63 14.26 -0.58
CA PRO A 54 -15.06 13.11 -1.27
C PRO A 54 -14.68 12.08 -0.20
N SER A 55 -15.10 10.83 -0.40
CA SER A 55 -14.78 9.73 0.49
C SER A 55 -13.26 9.60 0.56
N ASP A 56 -12.66 10.18 1.60
CA ASP A 56 -11.24 10.00 1.90
C ASP A 56 -11.03 8.48 2.00
N THR A 57 -10.17 7.94 1.16
CA THR A 57 -9.89 6.51 1.07
C THR A 57 -8.41 6.34 1.32
N LYS A 58 -8.06 5.61 2.38
CA LYS A 58 -6.67 5.31 2.68
C LYS A 58 -6.28 4.02 1.95
N TYR A 59 -5.25 4.10 1.13
CA TYR A 59 -4.66 2.95 0.46
C TYR A 59 -3.43 2.49 1.25
N THR A 60 -3.29 1.17 1.38
CA THR A 60 -2.17 0.54 2.06
C THR A 60 -1.68 -0.62 1.22
N ALA A 61 -0.37 -0.87 1.26
CA ALA A 61 0.23 -2.05 0.66
C ALA A 61 1.24 -2.67 1.60
N MET A 62 1.32 -4.00 1.58
CA MET A 62 2.34 -4.76 2.27
C MET A 62 3.14 -5.56 1.24
N VAL A 63 4.44 -5.30 1.18
CA VAL A 63 5.38 -5.97 0.28
C VAL A 63 6.18 -6.98 1.09
N ILE A 64 5.97 -8.26 0.83
CA ILE A 64 6.68 -9.38 1.45
C ILE A 64 7.72 -9.88 0.46
N PHE A 65 8.99 -10.00 0.86
CA PHE A 65 10.04 -10.41 -0.06
C PHE A 65 11.11 -11.30 0.58
N THR A 66 11.76 -12.12 -0.24
CA THR A 66 12.90 -12.94 0.19
C THR A 66 14.16 -12.10 0.35
N LYS A 67 14.80 -12.19 1.50
CA LYS A 67 16.06 -11.51 1.83
C LYS A 67 17.28 -12.24 1.30
#